data_AF-A0A925JUE7-F1
#
_entry.id   AF-A0A925JUE7-F1
#
_cell.length_a   1.000
_cell.length_b   1.000
_cell.length_c   1.000
_cell.angle_alpha   90.00
_cell.angle_beta   90.00
_cell.angle_gamma   90.00
#
_symmetry.space_group_name_H-M   'P 1'
#
loop_
_entity.id
_entity.type
_entity.pdbx_description
1 polymer ?
#
loop_
_entity_poly.entity_id
_entity_poly.type
_entity_poly.pdbx_seq_one_letter_code
_entity_poly.pdbx_strand_id
1 'polypeptide(L)'
;YRQDNAEKIDFPSLGDALQSLNLGTVDLKRLGQKNGDTDFLTSLIREEVGTPGPAVPDAVVFAGPKALLEESIPQESLRQFGELNYPVFYMNYNLYPQAVPWSDTISKAVKFMKGQEYTISRPRDLWFAVSEMVSRIVKSKQGRRSGTSSSE
;
A
#
# COMPACT_ATOMS: atom_id res chain seq x y z
N TYR A 1 -10.38 10.28 5.17
CA TYR A 1 -9.81 10.62 6.48
C TYR A 1 -8.30 10.59 6.36
N ARG A 2 -7.60 11.68 6.73
CA ARG A 2 -6.14 11.75 6.78
C ARG A 2 -5.74 12.26 8.16
N GLN A 3 -4.75 11.62 8.76
CA GLN A 3 -4.22 11.99 10.05
C GLN A 3 -2.73 12.27 9.91
N ASP A 4 -2.34 13.53 10.03
CA ASP A 4 -0.95 13.96 9.86
C ASP A 4 -0.23 14.00 11.22
N ASN A 5 1.00 13.47 11.28
CA ASN A 5 1.91 13.56 12.45
C ASN A 5 1.31 13.13 13.80
N ALA A 6 0.51 12.07 13.83
CA ALA A 6 -0.02 11.53 15.08
C ALA A 6 0.83 10.39 15.64
N GLU A 7 0.99 10.35 16.97
CA GLU A 7 1.70 9.27 17.68
C GLU A 7 0.96 7.93 17.62
N LYS A 8 -0.36 7.95 17.41
CA LYS A 8 -1.21 6.75 17.34
C LYS A 8 -2.32 6.93 16.30
N ILE A 9 -2.75 5.80 15.73
CA ILE A 9 -3.90 5.75 14.83
C ILE A 9 -5.17 6.05 15.66
N ASP A 10 -5.97 7.01 15.20
CA ASP A 10 -7.28 7.29 15.75
C ASP A 10 -8.33 6.37 15.11
N PHE A 11 -8.51 5.18 15.70
CA PHE A 11 -9.47 4.18 15.23
C PHE A 11 -10.93 4.67 15.28
N PRO A 12 -11.39 5.41 16.33
CA PRO A 12 -12.72 6.02 16.32
C PRO A 12 -12.97 6.93 15.10
N SER A 13 -12.12 7.92 14.86
CA SER A 13 -12.29 8.84 13.72
C SER A 13 -12.20 8.13 12.36
N LEU A 14 -11.36 7.09 12.27
CA LEU A 14 -11.32 6.22 11.11
C LEU A 14 -12.65 5.47 10.91
N GLY A 15 -13.25 4.97 12.00
CA GLY A 15 -14.56 4.31 11.99
C GLY A 15 -15.67 5.25 11.51
N ASP A 16 -15.72 6.47 12.02
CA ASP A 16 -16.70 7.49 11.62
C ASP A 16 -16.53 7.83 10.13
N ALA A 17 -15.29 7.95 9.65
CA ALA A 17 -15.01 8.18 8.24
C ALA A 17 -15.48 7.02 7.36
N LEU A 18 -15.29 5.76 7.79
CA LEU A 18 -15.79 4.58 7.09
C LEU A 18 -17.32 4.55 7.04
N GLN A 19 -18.01 4.98 8.09
CA GLN A 19 -19.48 5.08 8.10
C GLN A 19 -20.00 6.21 7.21
N SER A 20 -19.23 7.30 7.06
CA SER A 20 -19.58 8.42 6.18
C SER A 20 -19.32 8.16 4.69
N LEU A 21 -18.56 7.10 4.37
CA LEU A 21 -18.28 6.72 2.99
C LEU A 21 -19.52 6.08 2.35
N ASN A 22 -20.03 6.72 1.29
CA ASN A 22 -21.05 6.12 0.44
C ASN A 22 -20.43 5.02 -0.44
N LEU A 23 -20.24 3.85 0.15
CA LEU A 23 -19.77 2.64 -0.54
C LEU A 23 -20.88 2.15 -1.47
N GLY A 24 -20.62 2.09 -2.79
CA GLY A 24 -21.55 1.51 -3.77
C GLY A 24 -22.04 2.47 -4.87
N THR A 25 -21.62 3.74 -4.88
CA THR A 25 -21.88 4.63 -6.01
C THR A 25 -20.63 4.75 -6.88
N VAL A 26 -20.65 4.11 -8.05
CA VAL A 26 -19.61 4.29 -9.08
C VAL A 26 -20.16 5.24 -10.13
N ASP A 27 -19.42 6.29 -10.47
CA ASP A 27 -19.79 7.18 -11.56
C ASP A 27 -20.00 6.37 -12.85
N LEU A 28 -21.13 6.56 -13.53
CA LEU A 28 -21.45 5.93 -14.81
C LEU A 28 -20.32 6.13 -15.84
N LYS A 29 -19.61 7.26 -15.77
CA LYS A 29 -18.44 7.51 -16.62
C LYS A 29 -17.30 6.53 -16.37
N ARG A 30 -17.10 6.09 -15.12
CA ARG A 30 -16.07 5.11 -14.74
C ARG A 30 -16.49 3.68 -15.08
N LEU A 31 -17.78 3.36 -14.99
CA LEU A 31 -18.31 2.05 -15.40
C LEU A 31 -18.20 1.82 -16.92
N GLY A 32 -18.28 2.88 -17.73
CA GLY A 32 -18.09 2.80 -19.18
C GLY A 32 -16.63 2.72 -19.64
N GLN A 33 -15.66 2.89 -18.73
CA GLN A 33 -14.24 2.80 -19.03
C GLN A 33 -13.76 1.38 -18.85
N LYS A 34 -13.25 0.77 -19.92
CA LYS A 34 -12.75 -0.61 -19.94
C LYS A 34 -11.71 -0.90 -18.84
N ASN A 35 -10.88 0.09 -18.49
CA ASN A 35 -9.74 -0.06 -17.58
C ASN A 35 -9.87 0.79 -16.30
N GLY A 36 -11.10 1.20 -15.94
CA GLY A 36 -11.32 2.19 -14.87
C GLY A 36 -10.85 1.75 -13.48
N ASP A 37 -10.78 0.45 -13.23
CA ASP A 37 -10.27 -0.14 -11.98
C ASP A 37 -8.75 0.01 -11.83
N THR A 38 -8.03 -0.22 -12.92
CA THR A 38 -6.57 -0.11 -13.01
C THR A 38 -6.15 1.36 -12.96
N ASP A 39 -6.89 2.24 -13.65
CA ASP A 39 -6.68 3.69 -13.60
C ASP A 39 -6.92 4.25 -12.21
N PHE A 40 -7.96 3.75 -11.52
CA PHE A 40 -8.23 4.12 -10.14
C PHE A 40 -7.07 3.75 -9.21
N LEU A 41 -6.62 2.49 -9.26
CA LEU A 41 -5.51 2.03 -8.42
C LEU A 41 -4.21 2.80 -8.73
N THR A 42 -3.93 3.05 -10.01
CA THR A 42 -2.76 3.83 -10.43
C THR A 42 -2.80 5.25 -9.87
N SER A 43 -3.96 5.90 -9.96
CA SER A 43 -4.16 7.26 -9.44
C SER A 43 -4.04 7.31 -7.92
N LEU A 44 -4.61 6.33 -7.22
CA LEU A 44 -4.51 6.21 -5.77
C LEU A 44 -3.06 6.04 -5.29
N ILE A 45 -2.30 5.14 -5.93
CA ILE A 45 -0.88 4.96 -5.62
C ILE A 45 -0.12 6.26 -5.89
N ARG A 46 -0.41 6.95 -6.98
CA ARG A 46 0.23 8.23 -7.30
C ARG A 46 -0.06 9.31 -6.27
N GLU A 47 -1.29 9.44 -5.81
CA GLU A 47 -1.68 10.43 -4.81
C GLU A 47 -1.03 10.16 -3.45
N GLU A 48 -0.94 8.89 -3.04
CA GLU A 48 -0.41 8.53 -1.72
C GLU A 48 1.13 8.41 -1.68
N VAL A 49 1.75 7.92 -2.75
CA VAL A 49 3.21 7.70 -2.83
C VAL A 49 3.92 8.89 -3.48
N GLY A 50 3.29 9.51 -4.47
CA GLY A 50 3.89 10.54 -5.33
C GLY A 50 3.71 11.98 -4.83
N THR A 51 2.90 12.22 -3.79
CA THR A 51 2.72 13.57 -3.24
C THR A 51 3.77 13.82 -2.15
N PRO A 52 4.74 14.74 -2.35
CA PRO A 52 5.64 15.16 -1.29
C PRO A 52 4.84 15.95 -0.24
N GLY A 53 4.36 15.25 0.78
CA GLY A 53 3.88 15.88 2.00
C GLY A 53 5.05 16.46 2.82
N PRO A 54 4.78 17.29 3.84
CA PRO A 54 5.81 17.87 4.71
C PRO A 54 6.63 16.85 5.49
N ALA A 55 6.22 15.57 5.55
CA ALA A 55 6.97 14.47 6.13
C ALA A 55 7.02 13.27 5.19
N VAL A 56 8.22 12.75 4.93
CA VAL A 56 8.42 11.50 4.18
C VAL A 56 7.94 10.33 5.05
N PRO A 57 7.12 9.41 4.51
CA PRO A 57 6.62 8.29 5.29
C PRO A 57 7.74 7.35 5.75
N ASP A 58 7.54 6.72 6.90
CA ASP A 58 8.43 5.66 7.39
C ASP A 58 8.32 4.39 6.52
N ALA A 59 7.11 4.11 6.00
CA ALA A 59 6.78 3.01 5.09
C ALA A 59 5.42 3.21 4.42
N VAL A 60 5.15 2.44 3.36
CA VAL A 60 3.82 2.31 2.73
C VAL A 60 3.33 0.87 2.89
N VAL A 61 2.06 0.70 3.29
CA VAL A 61 1.46 -0.61 3.51
C VAL A 61 0.14 -0.70 2.75
N PHE A 62 0.08 -1.62 1.79
CA PHE A 62 -1.18 -2.07 1.20
C PHE A 62 -1.78 -3.15 2.11
N ALA A 63 -3.07 -3.06 2.43
CA ALA A 63 -3.75 -4.06 3.24
C ALA A 63 -5.15 -4.32 2.67
N GLY A 64 -5.46 -5.58 2.36
CA GLY A 64 -6.76 -5.94 1.81
C GLY A 64 -6.77 -7.29 1.08
N PRO A 65 -7.94 -7.70 0.55
CA PRO A 65 -8.06 -8.88 -0.29
C PRO A 65 -7.32 -8.69 -1.62
N LYS A 66 -7.06 -9.79 -2.32
CA LYS A 66 -6.43 -9.75 -3.65
C LYS A 66 -7.24 -8.91 -4.64
N ALA A 67 -6.58 -7.98 -5.32
CA ALA A 67 -7.14 -7.16 -6.38
C ALA A 67 -6.89 -7.81 -7.76
N LEU A 68 -7.74 -8.77 -8.13
CA LEU A 68 -7.71 -9.44 -9.43
C LEU A 68 -8.33 -8.54 -10.50
N LEU A 69 -7.60 -7.51 -10.92
CA LEU A 69 -8.00 -6.62 -12.01
C LEU A 69 -7.75 -7.29 -13.35
N GLU A 70 -8.52 -6.92 -14.38
CA GLU A 70 -8.35 -7.45 -15.74
C GLU A 70 -6.99 -7.08 -16.33
N GLU A 71 -6.52 -5.87 -16.01
CA GLU A 71 -5.24 -5.33 -16.46
C GLU A 71 -4.31 -5.01 -15.28
N SER A 72 -3.01 -4.93 -15.58
CA SER A 72 -1.99 -4.54 -14.60
C SER A 72 -1.57 -3.11 -14.84
N ILE A 73 -1.16 -2.41 -13.77
CA ILE A 73 -0.67 -1.05 -13.88
C ILE A 73 0.51 -1.01 -14.88
N PRO A 74 0.45 -0.14 -15.91
CA PRO A 74 1.54 0.00 -16.87
C PRO A 74 2.85 0.36 -16.16
N GLN A 75 3.96 -0.29 -16.55
CA GLN A 75 5.26 -0.06 -15.91
C GLN A 75 5.72 1.40 -16.05
N GLU A 76 5.36 2.07 -17.14
CA GLU A 76 5.69 3.49 -17.36
C GLU A 76 5.06 4.39 -16.28
N SER A 77 3.83 4.08 -15.88
CA SER A 77 3.16 4.75 -14.75
C SER A 77 3.87 4.47 -13.44
N LEU A 78 4.35 3.23 -13.23
CA LEU A 78 5.11 2.87 -12.02
C LEU A 78 6.48 3.55 -11.95
N ARG A 79 7.14 3.76 -13.10
CA ARG A 79 8.44 4.47 -13.17
C ARG A 79 8.36 5.91 -12.71
N GLN A 80 7.19 6.55 -12.83
CA GLN A 80 6.98 7.92 -12.36
C GLN A 80 7.14 8.05 -10.85
N PHE A 81 7.06 6.95 -10.09
CA PHE A 81 7.26 6.93 -8.65
C PHE A 81 8.74 6.93 -8.23
N GLY A 82 9.67 6.70 -9.16
CA GLY A 82 11.11 6.69 -8.88
C GLY A 82 11.55 5.59 -7.90
N GLU A 83 12.77 5.70 -7.38
CA GLU A 83 13.22 4.84 -6.28
C GLU A 83 12.69 5.38 -4.94
N LEU A 84 11.94 4.54 -4.24
CA LEU A 84 11.40 4.87 -2.93
C LEU A 84 12.47 4.67 -1.85
N ASN A 85 12.71 5.70 -1.05
CA ASN A 85 13.66 5.67 0.07
C ASN A 85 13.08 5.04 1.35
N TYR A 86 11.89 4.44 1.25
CA TYR A 86 11.17 3.79 2.34
C TYR A 86 10.61 2.45 1.86
N PRO A 87 10.49 1.46 2.77
CA PRO A 87 9.99 0.15 2.40
C PRO A 87 8.49 0.17 2.08
N VAL A 88 8.11 -0.65 1.09
CA VAL A 88 6.72 -0.91 0.70
C VAL A 88 6.33 -2.32 1.07
N PHE A 89 5.15 -2.48 1.66
CA PHE A 89 4.63 -3.77 2.10
C PHE A 89 3.23 -4.04 1.55
N TYR A 90 2.91 -5.31 1.35
CA TYR A 90 1.55 -5.74 1.05
C TYR A 90 1.11 -6.85 2.00
N MET A 91 0.11 -6.57 2.83
CA MET A 91 -0.62 -7.52 3.63
C MET A 91 -1.85 -8.00 2.86
N ASN A 92 -1.64 -9.06 2.10
CA ASN A 92 -2.64 -9.66 1.26
C ASN A 92 -3.49 -10.64 2.08
N TYR A 93 -4.78 -10.33 2.27
CA TYR A 93 -5.72 -11.24 2.90
C TYR A 93 -6.25 -12.28 1.91
N ASN A 94 -5.90 -13.54 2.13
CA ASN A 94 -6.32 -14.65 1.28
C ASN A 94 -6.66 -15.89 2.11
N LEU A 95 -7.95 -16.19 2.25
CA LEU A 95 -8.44 -17.36 2.98
C LEU A 95 -8.10 -18.69 2.31
N TYR A 96 -7.93 -18.70 0.98
CA TYR A 96 -7.72 -19.91 0.18
C TYR A 96 -6.49 -19.76 -0.74
N PRO A 97 -5.27 -19.66 -0.17
CA PRO A 97 -4.05 -19.42 -0.95
C PRO A 97 -3.73 -20.54 -1.95
N GLN A 98 -4.19 -21.77 -1.68
CA GLN A 98 -4.02 -22.90 -2.60
C GLN A 98 -4.93 -22.79 -3.84
N ALA A 99 -6.09 -22.14 -3.73
CA ALA A 99 -7.02 -21.95 -4.83
C ALA A 99 -6.67 -20.72 -5.68
N VAL A 100 -6.08 -19.69 -5.07
CA VAL A 100 -5.70 -18.44 -5.73
C VAL A 100 -4.23 -18.12 -5.47
N PRO A 101 -3.29 -18.89 -6.06
CA PRO A 101 -1.85 -18.67 -5.89
C PRO A 101 -1.32 -17.48 -6.70
N TRP A 102 -2.15 -16.89 -7.56
CA TRP A 102 -1.73 -15.90 -8.55
C TRP A 102 -1.34 -14.55 -7.93
N SER A 103 -0.35 -13.91 -8.54
CA SER A 103 0.01 -12.52 -8.25
C SER A 103 -1.11 -11.60 -8.75
N ASP A 104 -1.56 -10.68 -7.90
CA ASP A 104 -2.57 -9.70 -8.28
C ASP A 104 -1.91 -8.40 -8.78
N THR A 105 -2.71 -7.38 -9.10
CA THR A 105 -2.18 -6.11 -9.62
C THR A 105 -1.36 -5.35 -8.57
N ILE A 106 -1.73 -5.42 -7.28
CA ILE A 106 -0.99 -4.80 -6.17
C ILE A 106 0.35 -5.50 -5.96
N SER A 107 0.40 -6.84 -5.96
CA SER A 107 1.60 -7.66 -5.90
C SER A 107 2.60 -7.25 -6.99
N LYS A 108 2.13 -6.99 -8.22
CA LYS A 108 2.99 -6.54 -9.33
C LYS A 108 3.57 -5.14 -9.06
N ALA A 109 2.75 -4.20 -8.58
CA ALA A 109 3.21 -2.86 -8.22
C ALA A 109 4.24 -2.91 -7.07
N VAL A 110 3.97 -3.69 -6.03
CA VAL A 110 4.85 -3.87 -4.86
C VAL A 110 6.19 -4.48 -5.28
N LYS A 111 6.18 -5.50 -6.15
CA LYS A 111 7.42 -6.08 -6.72
C LYS A 111 8.22 -5.04 -7.51
N PHE A 112 7.56 -4.21 -8.32
CA PHE A 112 8.23 -3.13 -9.05
C PHE A 112 8.90 -2.14 -8.09
N MET A 113 8.24 -1.79 -6.99
CA MET A 113 8.78 -0.93 -5.93
C MET A 113 9.78 -1.63 -5.00
N LYS A 114 10.25 -2.84 -5.34
CA LYS A 114 11.16 -3.67 -4.51
C LYS A 114 10.61 -3.94 -3.09
N GLY A 115 9.29 -3.96 -2.94
CA GLY A 115 8.58 -4.17 -1.69
C GLY A 115 8.41 -5.65 -1.32
N GLN A 116 7.84 -5.89 -0.14
CA GLN A 116 7.62 -7.23 0.43
C GLN A 116 6.13 -7.55 0.56
N GLU A 117 5.74 -8.74 0.12
CA GLU A 117 4.37 -9.26 0.28
C GLU A 117 4.30 -10.29 1.42
N TYR A 118 3.21 -10.25 2.16
CA TYR A 118 2.80 -11.21 3.19
C TYR A 118 1.40 -11.71 2.87
N THR A 119 1.22 -13.03 2.79
CA THR A 119 -0.10 -13.64 2.65
C THR A 119 -0.68 -13.95 4.03
N ILE A 120 -1.83 -13.34 4.34
CA ILE A 120 -2.55 -13.47 5.59
C ILE A 120 -3.76 -14.37 5.36
N SER A 121 -3.67 -15.62 5.81
CA SER A 121 -4.79 -16.57 5.73
C SER A 121 -5.44 -16.81 7.09
N ARG A 122 -4.70 -16.61 8.17
CA ARG A 122 -5.14 -16.83 9.56
C ARG A 122 -4.63 -15.71 10.47
N PRO A 123 -5.26 -15.45 11.63
CA PRO A 123 -4.83 -14.40 12.56
C PRO A 123 -3.36 -14.49 12.99
N ARG A 124 -2.80 -15.69 13.09
CA ARG A 124 -1.39 -15.91 13.44
C ARG A 124 -0.43 -15.36 12.38
N ASP A 125 -0.80 -15.45 11.10
CA ASP A 125 0.02 -14.97 9.99
C ASP A 125 0.14 -13.44 10.05
N LEU A 126 -0.96 -12.76 10.43
CA LEU A 126 -0.98 -11.31 10.61
C LEU A 126 0.01 -10.87 11.70
N TRP A 127 0.03 -11.56 12.84
CA TRP A 127 0.97 -11.25 13.91
C TRP A 127 2.43 -11.34 13.45
N PHE A 128 2.79 -12.40 12.74
CA PHE A 128 4.14 -12.55 12.19
C PHE A 128 4.48 -11.48 11.15
N ALA A 129 3.56 -11.22 10.21
CA ALA A 129 3.75 -10.21 9.17
C ALA A 129 3.94 -8.81 9.77
N VAL A 130 3.11 -8.43 10.76
CA VAL A 130 3.23 -7.13 11.45
C VAL A 130 4.56 -7.02 12.20
N SER A 131 4.94 -8.07 12.94
CA SER A 131 6.20 -8.06 13.70
C SER A 131 7.41 -7.89 12.80
N GLU A 132 7.45 -8.63 11.69
CA GLU A 132 8.54 -8.56 10.72
C GLU A 132 8.56 -7.22 9.98
N MET A 133 7.39 -6.74 9.56
CA MET A 133 7.23 -5.44 8.93
C MET A 133 7.77 -4.32 9.83
N VAL A 134 7.31 -4.24 11.09
CA VAL A 134 7.76 -3.21 12.04
C VAL A 134 9.28 -3.27 12.24
N SER A 135 9.85 -4.48 12.36
CA SER A 135 11.30 -4.66 12.47
C SER A 135 12.04 -4.09 11.25
N ARG A 136 11.55 -4.33 10.03
CA ARG A 136 12.12 -3.79 8.79
C ARG A 136 11.99 -2.27 8.70
N ILE A 137 10.87 -1.71 9.13
CA ILE A 137 10.65 -0.26 9.18
C ILE A 137 11.66 0.41 10.12
N VAL A 138 11.81 -0.11 11.34
CA VAL A 138 12.76 0.42 12.32
C VAL A 138 14.20 0.36 11.79
N LYS A 139 14.60 -0.76 11.18
CA LYS A 139 15.92 -0.90 10.55
C LYS A 139 16.14 0.10 9.40
N SER A 140 15.16 0.27 8.53
CA SER A 140 15.23 1.25 7.42
C SER A 140 15.37 2.67 7.94
N LYS A 141 14.62 3.03 8.99
CA LYS A 141 14.67 4.34 9.63
C LYS A 141 16.02 4.61 10.30
N GLN A 142 16.59 3.62 10.98
CA GLN A 142 17.94 3.72 11.55
C GLN A 142 19.01 3.90 10.48
N GLY A 143 18.96 3.11 9.40
CA GLY A 143 19.89 3.23 8.27
C GLY A 143 19.84 4.60 7.59
N ARG A 144 18.64 5.18 7.43
CA ARG A 144 18.47 6.55 6.92
C ARG A 144 19.09 7.61 7.85
N ARG A 145 18.91 7.47 9.16
CA ARG A 145 19.50 8.39 10.15
C ARG A 145 21.03 8.31 10.17
N SER A 146 21.61 7.11 10.15
CA SER A 146 23.06 6.92 10.15
C SER A 146 23.73 7.42 8.85
N GLY A 147 23.07 7.26 7.70
CA GLY A 147 23.57 7.78 6.42
C GLY A 147 23.61 9.30 6.35
N THR A 148 22.77 9.99 7.14
CA THR A 148 22.76 11.46 7.22
C THR A 148 23.86 12.00 8.14
N SER A 149 24.24 11.25 9.19
CA SER A 149 25.29 11.66 10.16
C SER A 149 26.72 11.42 9.69
N SER A 150 26.95 10.72 8.59
CA SER A 150 28.30 10.42 8.06
C SER A 150 28.73 11.38 6.94
N SER A 151 28.01 12.48 6.75
CA SER A 151 28.26 13.49 5.71
C SER A 151 28.63 14.89 6.25
N GLU A 152 29.00 14.98 7.53
CA GLU A 152 29.59 16.18 8.15
C GLU A 152 31.08 15.99 8.46
#